data_AF-A0A847RBQ5-F1
#
_entry.id   AF-A0A847RBQ5-F1
#
_cell.length_a   1.000
_cell.length_b   1.000
_cell.length_c   1.000
_cell.angle_alpha   90.00
_cell.angle_beta   90.00
_cell.angle_gamma   90.00
#
_symmetry.space_group_name_H-M   'P 1'
#
loop_
_entity.id
_entity.type
_entity.pdbx_description
1 polymer ?
#
loop_
_entity_poly.entity_id
_entity_poly.type
_entity_poly.pdbx_seq_one_letter_code
_entity_poly.pdbx_strand_id
1 'polypeptide(L)'
;MIYNKHNIQRGWVSLPIIALLLAISALSSQYQQRLQAGYKWRGQLHDVEEGQQIWGDFYQAWVVAADFSSAKASACVGFCDLQQSALERIWQSNDQWVYYRWERYVSVPDESENTHLSYRLCATQNQQQYRCWWWQESRLLASGWVSASG
;
A
#
# COMPACT_ATOMS: atom_id res chain seq x y z
N MET A 1 36.55 -22.06 -74.41
CA MET A 1 36.25 -21.78 -72.99
C MET A 1 35.02 -20.89 -72.93
N ILE A 2 33.88 -21.43 -72.49
CA ILE A 2 32.67 -20.66 -72.22
C ILE A 2 32.40 -20.84 -70.72
N TYR A 3 32.61 -19.80 -69.93
CA TYR A 3 32.29 -19.83 -68.51
C TYR A 3 30.82 -19.43 -68.34
N ASN A 4 29.97 -20.42 -68.04
CA ASN A 4 28.58 -20.17 -67.66
C ASN A 4 28.52 -19.58 -66.26
N LYS A 5 27.98 -18.36 -66.13
CA LYS A 5 27.69 -17.71 -64.85
C LYS A 5 26.24 -18.01 -64.46
N HIS A 6 26.04 -18.94 -63.53
CA HIS A 6 24.75 -19.19 -62.87
C HIS A 6 24.96 -19.16 -61.36
N ASN A 7 24.51 -18.08 -60.70
CA ASN A 7 23.98 -18.05 -59.31
C ASN A 7 24.04 -16.64 -58.68
N ILE A 8 23.21 -15.69 -59.13
CA ILE A 8 23.00 -14.43 -58.39
C ILE A 8 21.50 -14.14 -58.13
N GLN A 9 20.56 -14.89 -58.73
CA GLN A 9 19.14 -14.52 -58.69
C GLN A 9 18.28 -15.17 -57.58
N ARG A 10 18.79 -16.12 -56.78
CA ARG A 10 17.98 -16.78 -55.73
C ARG A 10 17.98 -16.09 -54.35
N GLY A 11 18.96 -15.24 -54.05
CA GLY A 11 19.06 -14.55 -52.74
C GLY A 11 18.25 -13.25 -52.61
N TRP A 12 17.90 -12.61 -53.73
CA TRP A 12 17.20 -11.32 -53.73
C TRP A 12 15.69 -11.42 -53.53
N VAL A 13 15.08 -12.56 -53.87
CA VAL A 13 13.62 -12.77 -53.76
C VAL A 13 13.21 -13.09 -52.32
N SER A 14 14.10 -13.69 -51.51
CA SER A 14 13.83 -14.03 -50.11
C SER A 14 14.02 -12.86 -49.14
N LEU A 15 14.85 -11.87 -49.49
CA LEU A 15 15.11 -10.67 -48.69
C LEU A 15 13.85 -9.89 -48.28
N PRO A 16 12.91 -9.54 -49.20
CA PRO A 16 11.70 -8.82 -48.82
C PRO A 16 10.77 -9.65 -47.93
N ILE A 17 10.75 -10.97 -48.11
CA ILE A 17 9.94 -11.88 -47.28
C ILE A 17 10.50 -11.93 -45.86
N ILE A 18 11.82 -12.06 -45.71
CA ILE A 18 12.48 -12.05 -44.40
C ILE A 18 12.29 -10.69 -43.70
N ALA A 19 12.42 -9.58 -44.44
CA ALA A 19 12.17 -8.24 -43.90
C ALA A 19 10.73 -8.08 -43.41
N LEU A 20 9.75 -8.59 -44.17
CA LEU A 20 8.34 -8.59 -43.77
C LEU A 20 8.11 -9.40 -42.49
N LEU A 21 8.69 -10.60 -42.40
CA LEU A 21 8.57 -11.46 -41.21
C LEU A 21 9.19 -10.81 -39.96
N LEU A 22 10.34 -10.14 -40.12
CA LEU A 22 10.97 -9.39 -39.04
C LEU A 22 10.12 -8.19 -38.61
N ALA A 23 9.53 -7.47 -39.56
CA ALA A 23 8.64 -6.34 -39.28
C ALA A 23 7.38 -6.79 -38.50
N ILE A 24 6.76 -7.89 -38.92
CA ILE A 24 5.59 -8.47 -38.24
C ILE A 24 5.95 -8.94 -36.82
N SER A 25 7.12 -9.58 -36.67
CA SER A 25 7.60 -10.06 -35.37
C SER A 25 7.86 -8.89 -34.41
N ALA A 26 8.47 -7.80 -34.89
CA ALA A 26 8.72 -6.60 -34.12
C ALA A 26 7.41 -5.89 -33.73
N LEU A 27 6.43 -5.83 -34.63
CA LEU A 27 5.13 -5.24 -34.35
C LEU A 27 4.36 -6.07 -33.29
N SER A 28 4.41 -7.40 -33.41
CA SER A 28 3.78 -8.31 -32.46
C SER A 28 4.41 -8.21 -31.06
N SER A 29 5.73 -8.17 -30.96
CA SER A 29 6.41 -8.06 -29.66
C SER A 29 6.12 -6.72 -28.98
N GLN A 30 6.12 -5.62 -29.74
CA GLN A 30 5.78 -4.31 -29.21
C GLN A 30 4.32 -4.24 -28.74
N TYR A 31 3.40 -4.87 -29.48
CA TYR A 31 2.00 -4.97 -29.09
C TYR A 31 1.82 -5.78 -27.80
N GLN A 32 2.47 -6.95 -27.69
CA GLN A 32 2.44 -7.78 -26.48
C GLN A 32 3.04 -7.07 -25.26
N GLN A 33 4.15 -6.35 -25.43
CA GLN A 33 4.76 -5.55 -24.36
C GLN A 33 3.80 -4.47 -23.84
N ARG A 34 3.09 -3.77 -24.73
CA ARG A 34 2.10 -2.76 -24.33
C ARG A 34 0.93 -3.36 -23.56
N LEU A 35 0.44 -4.52 -23.98
CA LEU A 35 -0.63 -5.23 -23.26
C LEU A 35 -0.18 -5.66 -21.86
N GLN A 36 1.02 -6.24 -21.73
CA GLN A 36 1.57 -6.63 -20.44
C GLN A 36 1.79 -5.42 -19.51
N ALA A 37 2.27 -4.30 -20.04
CA ALA A 37 2.40 -3.06 -19.28
C ALA A 37 1.03 -2.57 -18.77
N GLY A 38 -0.01 -2.63 -19.61
CA GLY A 38 -1.38 -2.29 -19.22
C GLY A 38 -1.94 -3.20 -18.12
N TYR A 39 -1.71 -4.51 -18.21
CA TYR A 39 -2.12 -5.44 -17.15
C TYR A 39 -1.37 -5.22 -15.85
N LYS A 40 -0.06 -4.98 -15.89
CA LYS A 40 0.73 -4.63 -14.70
C LYS A 40 0.22 -3.37 -14.02
N TRP A 41 -0.08 -2.34 -14.81
CA TRP A 41 -0.61 -1.08 -14.29
C TRP A 41 -2.01 -1.25 -13.68
N ARG A 42 -2.90 -2.02 -14.33
CA ARG A 42 -4.23 -2.34 -13.76
C ARG A 42 -4.13 -3.18 -12.50
N GLY A 43 -3.22 -4.14 -12.45
CA GLY A 43 -2.95 -4.92 -11.24
C GLY A 43 -2.51 -4.01 -10.09
N GLN A 44 -1.55 -3.11 -10.34
CA GLN A 44 -1.10 -2.14 -9.34
C GLN A 44 -2.23 -1.22 -8.85
N LEU A 45 -3.15 -0.80 -9.73
CA LEU A 45 -4.32 -0.03 -9.33
C LEU A 45 -5.29 -0.82 -8.48
N HIS A 46 -5.54 -2.08 -8.85
CA HIS A 46 -6.44 -2.95 -8.11
C HIS A 46 -5.91 -3.22 -6.69
N ASP A 47 -4.62 -3.49 -6.55
CA ASP A 47 -3.96 -3.68 -5.25
C ASP A 47 -4.04 -2.41 -4.38
N VAL A 48 -3.95 -1.22 -4.98
CA VAL A 48 -4.08 0.06 -4.28
C VAL A 48 -5.53 0.30 -3.85
N GLU A 49 -6.51 -0.02 -4.69
CA GLU A 49 -7.92 0.19 -4.40
C GLU A 49 -8.41 -0.75 -3.29
N GLU A 50 -8.04 -2.03 -3.34
CA GLU A 50 -8.33 -3.00 -2.28
C GLU A 50 -7.62 -2.61 -0.98
N GLY A 51 -6.35 -2.20 -1.07
CA GLY A 51 -5.59 -1.68 0.05
C GLY A 51 -6.18 -0.40 0.65
N GLN A 52 -6.92 0.41 -0.12
CA GLN A 52 -7.61 1.59 0.41
C GLN A 52 -8.96 1.26 1.04
N GLN A 53 -9.68 0.28 0.50
CA GLN A 53 -11.01 -0.09 0.96
C GLN A 53 -11.00 -0.57 2.42
N ILE A 54 -10.05 -1.44 2.78
CA ILE A 54 -9.92 -1.93 4.16
C ILE A 54 -9.73 -0.82 5.18
N TRP A 55 -8.96 0.24 4.83
CA TRP A 55 -8.79 1.38 5.71
C TRP A 55 -10.03 2.27 5.77
N GLY A 56 -10.81 2.33 4.69
CA GLY A 56 -12.12 2.98 4.68
C GLY A 56 -13.08 2.27 5.64
N ASP A 57 -13.19 0.96 5.55
CA ASP A 57 -14.04 0.15 6.41
C ASP A 57 -13.59 0.22 7.88
N PHE A 58 -12.28 0.12 8.13
CA PHE A 58 -11.71 0.28 9.47
C PHE A 58 -12.02 1.67 10.05
N TYR A 59 -11.90 2.72 9.23
CA TYR A 59 -12.22 4.09 9.63
C TYR A 59 -13.70 4.22 10.05
N GLN A 60 -14.62 3.64 9.27
CA GLN A 60 -16.05 3.65 9.62
C GLN A 60 -16.32 2.88 10.92
N ALA A 61 -15.67 1.75 11.13
CA ALA A 61 -15.87 0.91 12.30
C ALA A 61 -15.32 1.52 13.60
N TRP A 62 -14.14 2.17 13.55
CA TRP A 62 -13.39 2.53 14.76
C TRP A 62 -13.12 4.02 14.95
N VAL A 63 -13.20 4.83 13.90
CA VAL A 63 -12.79 6.25 13.95
C VAL A 63 -14.01 7.18 13.96
N VAL A 64 -15.05 6.87 13.18
CA VAL A 64 -16.27 7.69 13.08
C VAL A 64 -17.03 7.73 14.42
N ALA A 65 -17.21 6.57 15.04
CA ALA A 65 -17.81 6.42 16.36
C ALA A 65 -16.75 5.92 17.34
N ALA A 66 -15.71 6.72 17.56
CA ALA A 66 -14.58 6.36 18.40
C ALA A 66 -15.02 6.02 19.84
N ASP A 67 -14.77 4.79 20.27
CA ASP A 67 -14.96 4.35 21.65
C ASP A 67 -13.65 4.32 22.42
N PHE A 68 -13.47 5.34 23.27
CA PHE A 68 -12.29 5.51 24.10
C PHE A 68 -12.25 4.60 25.33
N SER A 69 -13.31 3.85 25.64
CA SER A 69 -13.37 2.94 26.79
C SER A 69 -12.31 1.83 26.71
N SER A 70 -11.93 1.47 25.49
CA SER A 70 -10.93 0.46 25.19
C SER A 70 -9.49 0.96 25.33
N ALA A 71 -9.28 2.28 25.46
CA ALA A 71 -7.96 2.87 25.51
C ALA A 71 -7.25 2.62 26.84
N LYS A 72 -6.04 2.07 26.74
CA LYS A 72 -5.17 1.81 27.90
C LYS A 72 -4.16 2.92 28.07
N ALA A 73 -3.79 3.20 29.33
CA ALA A 73 -2.73 4.16 29.62
C ALA A 73 -1.45 3.71 28.91
N SER A 74 -0.87 4.58 28.09
CA SER A 74 0.38 4.26 27.42
C SER A 74 1.50 4.22 28.46
N ALA A 75 2.23 3.12 28.52
CA ALA A 75 3.45 2.99 29.34
C ALA A 75 4.69 3.56 28.63
N CYS A 76 4.52 4.09 27.41
CA CYS A 76 5.60 4.48 26.54
C CYS A 76 5.77 6.00 26.50
N VAL A 77 7.00 6.48 26.60
CA VAL A 77 7.37 7.91 26.47
C VAL A 77 7.39 8.35 24.99
N GLY A 78 6.75 7.61 24.07
CA GLY A 78 6.79 7.86 22.62
C GLY A 78 5.90 6.94 21.77
N PHE A 79 6.31 6.69 20.52
CA PHE A 79 5.66 5.71 19.64
C PHE A 79 6.15 4.31 19.98
N CYS A 80 5.27 3.47 20.52
CA CYS A 80 5.58 2.07 20.75
C CYS A 80 5.12 1.24 19.56
N ASP A 81 5.98 0.34 19.10
CA ASP A 81 5.62 -0.69 18.13
C ASP A 81 4.40 -1.49 18.64
N LEU A 82 3.54 -1.96 17.74
CA LEU A 82 2.40 -2.81 18.09
C LEU A 82 2.84 -4.21 18.55
N GLN A 83 4.01 -4.71 18.09
CA GLN A 83 4.47 -6.08 18.33
C GLN A 83 4.70 -6.49 19.79
N GLN A 84 5.03 -5.55 20.68
CA GLN A 84 5.56 -5.91 22.01
C GLN A 84 4.52 -5.91 23.14
N SER A 85 3.25 -5.60 22.89
CA SER A 85 2.27 -5.49 23.96
C SER A 85 1.07 -6.41 23.81
N ALA A 86 0.68 -7.06 24.90
CA ALA A 86 -0.52 -7.89 25.03
C ALA A 86 -1.85 -7.12 24.86
N LEU A 87 -1.78 -5.87 24.38
CA LEU A 87 -2.90 -4.95 24.20
C LEU A 87 -3.30 -4.80 22.73
N GLU A 88 -2.59 -5.46 21.81
CA GLU A 88 -2.96 -5.51 20.40
C GLU A 88 -4.28 -6.26 20.23
N ARG A 89 -5.19 -5.66 19.47
CA ARG A 89 -6.48 -6.24 19.09
C ARG A 89 -6.50 -6.50 17.60
N ILE A 90 -7.33 -7.45 17.20
CA ILE A 90 -7.46 -7.86 15.81
C ILE A 90 -8.87 -7.51 15.35
N TRP A 91 -8.96 -6.88 14.19
CA TRP A 91 -10.20 -6.65 13.46
C TRP A 91 -10.08 -7.27 12.07
N GLN A 92 -11.18 -7.83 11.57
CA GLN A 92 -11.20 -8.53 10.29
C GLN A 92 -12.32 -7.99 9.41
N SER A 93 -12.04 -7.80 8.12
CA SER A 93 -13.04 -7.50 7.09
C SER A 93 -12.62 -8.16 5.78
N ASN A 94 -13.54 -8.86 5.12
CA ASN A 94 -13.33 -9.51 3.81
C ASN A 94 -11.99 -10.27 3.71
N ASP A 95 -11.74 -11.19 4.65
CA ASP A 95 -10.51 -12.00 4.75
C ASP A 95 -9.19 -11.24 5.01
N GLN A 96 -9.26 -9.92 5.16
CA GLN A 96 -8.12 -9.10 5.57
C GLN A 96 -8.13 -8.83 7.07
N TRP A 97 -6.94 -8.84 7.67
CA TRP A 97 -6.75 -8.65 9.10
C TRP A 97 -6.05 -7.31 9.35
N VAL A 98 -6.59 -6.54 10.28
CA VAL A 98 -6.00 -5.29 10.75
C VAL A 98 -5.75 -5.44 12.25
N TYR A 99 -4.49 -5.31 12.62
CA TYR A 99 -4.07 -5.24 14.01
C TYR A 99 -4.15 -3.79 14.45
N TYR A 100 -4.72 -3.53 15.61
CA TYR A 100 -4.88 -2.16 16.11
C TYR A 100 -4.73 -2.07 17.62
N ARG A 101 -4.42 -0.86 18.11
CA ARG A 101 -4.28 -0.57 19.53
C ARG A 101 -4.76 0.83 19.85
N TRP A 102 -5.50 0.92 20.96
CA TRP A 102 -5.89 2.18 21.59
C TRP A 102 -4.98 2.53 22.75
N GLU A 103 -4.48 3.76 22.73
CA GLU A 103 -3.63 4.33 23.77
C GLU A 103 -4.23 5.63 24.30
N ARG A 104 -4.06 5.84 25.60
CA ARG A 104 -4.49 7.03 26.34
C ARG A 104 -3.28 7.69 26.97
N TYR A 105 -3.17 8.99 26.76
CA TYR A 105 -2.13 9.86 27.29
C TYR A 105 -2.78 10.92 28.16
N VAL A 106 -2.18 11.14 29.33
CA VAL A 106 -2.57 12.20 30.25
C VAL A 106 -1.42 13.20 30.24
N SER A 107 -1.69 14.45 29.87
CA SER A 107 -0.65 15.48 29.93
C SER A 107 -0.26 15.73 31.39
N VAL A 108 1.00 16.10 31.61
CA VAL A 108 1.39 16.67 32.91
C VAL A 108 0.57 17.96 33.10
N PRO A 109 0.00 18.20 34.29
CA PRO A 109 -0.73 19.45 34.55
C PRO A 109 0.17 20.65 34.26
N ASP A 110 -0.34 21.56 33.42
CA ASP A 110 0.30 22.84 33.12
C ASP A 110 0.09 23.83 34.29
N GLU A 111 0.66 25.04 34.23
CA GLU A 111 0.48 26.11 35.23
C GLU A 111 -1.01 26.48 35.46
N SER A 112 -1.91 26.07 34.56
CA SER A 112 -3.35 26.21 34.67
C SER A 112 -4.08 25.06 35.40
N GLU A 113 -3.35 24.09 35.96
CA GLU A 113 -3.87 22.81 36.54
C GLU A 113 -4.71 21.96 35.57
N ASN A 114 -4.84 22.36 34.31
CA ASN A 114 -5.62 21.62 33.33
C ASN A 114 -4.86 20.38 32.86
N THR A 115 -5.44 19.23 33.16
CA THR A 115 -4.98 17.94 32.67
C THR A 115 -5.69 17.64 31.35
N HIS A 116 -4.95 17.65 30.24
CA HIS A 116 -5.52 17.29 28.94
C HIS A 116 -5.45 15.78 28.72
N LEU A 117 -6.57 15.23 28.27
CA LEU A 117 -6.70 13.83 27.95
C LEU A 117 -6.63 13.63 26.44
N SER A 118 -5.63 12.86 26.00
CA SER A 118 -5.39 12.58 24.60
C SER A 118 -5.46 11.08 24.33
N TYR A 119 -5.95 10.73 23.14
CA TYR A 119 -6.09 9.34 22.71
C TYR A 119 -5.41 9.13 21.37
N ARG A 120 -4.89 7.93 21.17
CA ARG A 120 -4.32 7.50 19.89
C ARG A 120 -4.84 6.12 19.54
N LEU A 121 -5.36 5.97 18.33
CA LEU A 121 -5.61 4.67 17.70
C LEU A 121 -4.54 4.49 16.64
N CYS A 122 -3.82 3.37 16.66
CA CYS A 122 -2.93 2.98 15.58
C CYS A 122 -3.30 1.60 15.07
N ALA A 123 -3.23 1.41 13.75
CA ALA A 123 -3.61 0.18 13.07
C ALA A 123 -2.59 -0.18 11.98
N THR A 124 -2.39 -1.47 11.73
CA THR A 124 -1.46 -2.01 10.73
C THR A 124 -1.99 -3.32 10.13
N GLN A 125 -1.59 -3.61 8.88
CA GLN A 125 -1.77 -4.93 8.27
C GLN A 125 -0.46 -5.73 8.21
N ASN A 126 0.69 -5.05 8.20
CA ASN A 126 2.00 -5.65 7.93
C ASN A 126 3.08 -5.33 8.98
N GLN A 127 2.72 -4.63 10.06
CA GLN A 127 3.61 -4.22 11.15
C GLN A 127 4.80 -3.34 10.73
N GLN A 128 4.82 -2.84 9.49
CA GLN A 128 5.85 -1.92 9.00
C GLN A 128 5.30 -0.49 8.89
N GLN A 129 4.05 -0.39 8.43
CA GLN A 129 3.35 0.88 8.28
C GLN A 129 2.14 0.91 9.20
N TYR A 130 2.04 1.97 9.98
CA TYR A 130 0.97 2.18 10.93
C TYR A 130 0.14 3.37 10.49
N ARG A 131 -1.17 3.20 10.40
CA ARG A 131 -2.10 4.30 10.24
C ARG A 131 -2.61 4.69 11.61
N CYS A 132 -2.42 5.95 11.99
CA CYS A 132 -2.77 6.45 13.31
C CYS A 132 -3.72 7.64 13.24
N TRP A 133 -4.52 7.76 14.30
CA TRP A 133 -5.49 8.82 14.54
C TRP A 133 -5.32 9.35 15.96
N TRP A 134 -5.42 10.66 16.13
CA TRP A 134 -5.21 11.34 17.40
C TRP A 134 -6.41 12.16 17.79
N TRP A 135 -6.81 12.04 19.05
CA TRP A 135 -7.86 12.83 19.65
C TRP A 135 -7.35 13.57 20.87
N GLN A 136 -7.93 14.74 21.12
CA GLN A 136 -7.84 15.45 22.39
C GLN A 136 -9.27 15.76 22.82
N GLU A 137 -9.63 15.41 24.05
CA GLU A 137 -10.97 15.70 24.61
C GLU A 137 -12.12 15.22 23.69
N SER A 138 -11.96 14.05 23.07
CA SER A 138 -12.89 13.44 22.09
C SER A 138 -12.95 14.10 20.71
N ARG A 139 -12.19 15.17 20.45
CA ARG A 139 -12.09 15.80 19.13
C ARG A 139 -10.94 15.18 18.34
N LEU A 140 -11.21 14.70 17.12
CA LEU A 140 -10.17 14.24 16.21
C LEU A 140 -9.31 15.44 15.78
N LEU A 141 -8.01 15.39 16.07
CA LEU A 141 -7.06 16.45 15.76
C LEU A 141 -6.28 16.15 14.47
N ALA A 142 -5.84 14.91 14.32
CA ALA A 142 -4.94 14.52 13.24
C ALA A 142 -5.13 13.05 12.87
N SER A 143 -4.72 12.71 11.65
CA SER A 143 -4.59 11.34 11.17
C SER A 143 -3.47 11.24 10.15
N GLY A 144 -2.75 10.13 10.11
CA GLY A 144 -1.64 9.96 9.18
C GLY A 144 -0.96 8.60 9.27
N TRP A 145 -0.03 8.39 8.34
CA TRP A 145 0.84 7.23 8.33
C TRP A 145 2.10 7.49 9.16
N VAL A 146 2.47 6.52 9.98
CA VAL A 146 3.66 6.53 10.83
C VAL A 146 4.44 5.25 10.56
N SER A 147 5.74 5.37 10.38
CA SER A 147 6.66 4.23 10.35
C SER A 147 7.25 4.04 11.74
N ALA A 148 7.30 2.80 12.24
CA ALA A 148 8.17 2.50 13.37
C ALA A 148 9.62 2.64 12.91
N SER A 149 10.32 3.69 13.35
CA SER A 149 11.78 3.73 13.27
C SER A 149 12.31 2.84 14.39
N GLY A 150 12.94 1.73 14.02
CA GLY A 150 13.68 0.88 14.96
C GLY A 150 14.90 1.57 15.55
#